data_AF-A0A7K0LTH6-F1
#
_entry.id   AF-A0A7K0LTH6-F1
#
_cell.length_a   1.000
_cell.length_b   1.000
_cell.length_c   1.000
_cell.angle_alpha   90.00
_cell.angle_beta   90.00
_cell.angle_gamma   90.00
#
_symmetry.space_group_name_H-M   'P 1'
#
loop_
_entity.id
_entity.type
_entity.pdbx_description
1 polymer ?
#
loop_
_entity_poly.entity_id
_entity_poly.type
_entity_poly.pdbx_seq_one_letter_code
_entity_poly.pdbx_strand_id
1 'polypeptide(L)'
;MDIDVSALKGLVREKGLSLDLVVESIEQALLVAYRSTASAAERARVELDRKTGHVVVYATEVDEEGVTVREYDDTPTGFGRIAATTAKQVLLNRLREAEGDVTLVEFTGREGDLVSGVVQQGTNPRMIRVDIGKIEANLPPEEQVPGESYVHGTRLKCIVTAVKKGFKGPQITVSRTHPNLVKQLFALEGPEIADGTVTINAIAREAGHRTKIAVQSTVPGVNAKG
;
A
#
# COMPACT_ATOMS: atom_id res chain seq x y z
N MET A 1 10.94 28.83 -15.57
CA MET A 1 11.38 28.36 -14.24
C MET A 1 10.82 26.98 -14.15
N ASP A 2 11.71 26.01 -14.23
CA ASP A 2 11.42 24.73 -14.85
C ASP A 2 11.42 23.64 -13.79
N ILE A 3 10.69 22.57 -14.04
CA ILE A 3 10.78 21.38 -13.21
C ILE A 3 12.22 20.86 -13.32
N ASP A 4 12.86 20.52 -12.21
CA ASP A 4 14.19 19.90 -12.24
C ASP A 4 14.09 18.48 -12.82
N VAL A 5 14.29 18.39 -14.13
CA VAL A 5 14.25 17.15 -14.90
C VAL A 5 15.36 16.20 -14.48
N SER A 6 16.50 16.72 -14.01
CA SER A 6 17.63 15.89 -13.61
C SER A 6 17.30 15.11 -12.33
N ALA A 7 16.69 15.78 -11.35
CA ALA A 7 16.19 15.16 -10.13
C ALA A 7 15.06 14.17 -10.42
N LEU A 8 14.13 14.54 -11.33
CA LEU A 8 13.03 13.67 -11.74
C LEU A 8 13.54 12.39 -12.40
N LYS A 9 14.46 12.49 -13.37
CA LYS A 9 15.06 11.33 -14.05
C LYS A 9 15.87 10.45 -13.10
N GLY A 10 16.59 11.05 -12.15
CA GLY A 10 17.33 10.31 -11.12
C GLY A 10 16.42 9.42 -10.28
N LEU A 11 15.33 10.00 -9.75
CA LEU A 11 14.37 9.28 -8.92
C LEU A 11 13.58 8.21 -9.69
N VAL A 12 13.16 8.53 -10.92
CA VAL A 12 12.48 7.58 -11.81
C VAL A 12 13.37 6.37 -12.09
N ARG A 13 14.66 6.60 -12.36
CA ARG A 13 15.62 5.53 -12.66
C ARG A 13 15.93 4.66 -11.44
N GLU A 14 16.14 5.26 -10.28
CA GLU A 14 16.43 4.53 -9.03
C GLU A 14 15.30 3.56 -8.67
N LYS A 15 14.05 3.98 -8.93
CA LYS A 15 12.85 3.26 -8.50
C LYS A 15 12.19 2.44 -9.61
N GLY A 16 12.82 2.35 -10.78
CA GLY A 16 12.35 1.54 -11.91
C GLY A 16 11.02 1.99 -12.51
N LEU A 17 10.68 3.28 -12.40
CA LEU A 17 9.44 3.84 -12.94
C LEU A 17 9.58 4.20 -14.43
N SER A 18 8.47 4.20 -15.16
CA SER A 18 8.44 4.75 -16.52
C SER A 18 8.41 6.28 -16.47
N LEU A 19 9.39 6.92 -17.09
CA LEU A 19 9.45 8.37 -17.22
C LEU A 19 8.20 8.93 -17.92
N ASP A 20 7.70 8.21 -18.93
CA ASP A 20 6.54 8.63 -19.72
C ASP A 20 5.27 8.71 -18.87
N LEU A 21 5.01 7.67 -18.06
CA LEU A 21 3.84 7.64 -17.18
C LEU A 21 3.90 8.71 -16.10
N VAL A 22 5.10 9.03 -15.61
CA VAL A 22 5.31 10.09 -14.62
C VAL A 22 5.04 11.45 -15.25
N VAL A 23 5.58 11.72 -16.44
CA VAL A 23 5.35 12.98 -17.17
C VAL A 23 3.85 13.17 -17.45
N GLU A 24 3.17 12.15 -17.97
CA GLU A 24 1.72 12.20 -18.23
C GLU A 24 0.92 12.49 -16.94
N SER A 25 1.28 11.85 -15.83
CA SER A 25 0.62 12.09 -14.53
C SER A 25 0.85 13.53 -14.04
N ILE A 26 2.02 14.11 -14.31
CA ILE A 26 2.36 15.49 -13.94
C ILE A 26 1.55 16.47 -14.80
N GLU A 27 1.46 16.25 -16.12
CA GLU A 27 0.67 17.06 -17.04
C GLU A 27 -0.82 17.05 -16.64
N GLN A 28 -1.38 15.88 -16.31
CA GLN A 28 -2.76 15.76 -15.84
C GLN A 28 -2.99 16.51 -14.52
N ALA A 29 -2.09 16.37 -13.54
CA ALA A 29 -2.20 17.07 -12.28
C ALA A 29 -2.06 18.60 -12.45
N LEU A 30 -1.19 19.03 -13.36
CA LEU A 30 -1.03 20.44 -13.69
C LEU A 30 -2.25 21.00 -14.42
N LEU A 31 -2.89 20.23 -15.28
CA LEU A 31 -4.15 20.63 -15.91
C LEU A 31 -5.25 20.86 -14.87
N VAL A 32 -5.34 20.00 -13.85
CA VAL A 32 -6.27 20.19 -12.72
C VAL A 32 -5.93 21.46 -11.95
N ALA A 33 -4.64 21.71 -11.68
CA ALA A 33 -4.19 22.92 -11.01
C ALA A 33 -4.51 24.19 -11.84
N TYR A 34 -4.29 24.15 -13.15
CA TYR A 34 -4.62 25.24 -14.06
C TYR A 34 -6.12 25.55 -14.03
N ARG A 35 -6.99 24.53 -14.15
CA ARG A 35 -8.46 24.67 -14.10
C ARG A 35 -8.99 25.28 -12.81
N SER A 36 -8.23 25.23 -11.71
CA SER A 36 -8.60 25.88 -10.45
C SER A 36 -8.32 27.39 -10.43
N THR A 37 -7.66 27.92 -11.45
CA THR A 37 -7.34 29.35 -11.60
C THR A 37 -8.56 30.09 -12.16
N ALA A 38 -8.79 31.33 -11.71
CA ALA A 38 -9.95 32.13 -12.12
C ALA A 38 -9.98 32.47 -13.63
N SER A 39 -8.84 32.45 -14.30
CA SER A 39 -8.70 32.75 -15.74
C SER A 39 -8.60 31.50 -16.62
N ALA A 40 -8.91 30.32 -16.09
CA ALA A 40 -8.73 29.08 -16.83
C ALA A 40 -9.69 28.97 -18.03
N ALA A 41 -9.14 28.64 -19.19
CA ALA A 41 -9.92 28.29 -20.37
C ALA A 41 -10.67 26.97 -20.17
N GLU A 42 -11.84 26.83 -20.82
CA GLU A 42 -12.70 25.65 -20.72
C GLU A 42 -12.01 24.38 -21.24
N ARG A 43 -11.30 24.50 -22.36
CA ARG A 43 -10.44 23.46 -22.92
C ARG A 43 -8.98 23.89 -22.86
N ALA A 44 -8.16 23.05 -22.25
CA ALA A 44 -6.72 23.25 -22.20
C ALA A 44 -6.01 21.90 -22.08
N ARG A 45 -4.75 21.86 -22.51
CA ARG A 45 -3.81 20.77 -22.25
C ARG A 45 -2.50 21.35 -21.72
N VAL A 46 -1.81 20.57 -20.90
CA VAL A 46 -0.50 20.94 -20.37
C VAL A 46 0.54 20.04 -21.02
N GLU A 47 1.66 20.64 -21.41
CA GLU A 47 2.80 19.93 -21.98
C GLU A 47 4.04 20.20 -21.13
N LEU A 48 4.75 19.12 -20.79
CA LEU A 48 6.01 19.16 -20.06
C LEU A 48 7.15 18.66 -20.97
N ASP A 49 8.09 19.56 -21.27
CA ASP A 49 9.31 19.20 -22.00
C ASP A 49 10.21 18.31 -21.13
N ARG A 50 10.46 17.09 -21.62
CA ARG A 50 11.21 16.03 -20.95
C ARG A 50 12.72 16.28 -20.89
N LYS A 51 13.22 17.29 -21.58
CA LYS A 51 14.64 17.69 -21.59
C LYS A 51 14.86 18.91 -20.73
N THR A 52 14.03 19.94 -20.94
CA THR A 52 14.21 21.25 -20.30
C THR A 52 13.42 21.39 -19.00
N GLY A 53 12.32 20.66 -18.84
CA GLY A 53 11.42 20.79 -17.69
C GLY A 53 10.46 21.96 -17.82
N HIS A 54 10.46 22.62 -18.98
CA HIS A 54 9.57 23.73 -19.26
C HIS A 54 8.14 23.21 -19.37
N VAL A 55 7.23 23.88 -18.66
CA VAL A 55 5.79 23.59 -18.68
C VAL A 55 5.10 24.67 -19.46
N VAL A 56 4.25 24.29 -20.41
CA VAL A 56 3.40 25.19 -21.17
C VAL A 56 1.95 24.73 -21.05
N VAL A 57 1.05 25.69 -20.83
CA VAL A 57 -0.40 25.45 -20.86
C VAL A 57 -0.93 25.95 -22.20
N TYR A 58 -1.42 25.04 -23.02
CA TYR A 58 -2.09 25.37 -24.27
C TYR A 58 -3.60 25.41 -24.03
N ALA A 59 -4.17 26.61 -24.07
CA ALA A 59 -5.61 26.82 -24.06
C ALA A 59 -6.17 26.70 -25.47
N THR A 60 -7.35 26.10 -25.60
CA THR A 60 -8.04 25.92 -26.87
C THR A 60 -9.25 26.83 -26.95
N GLU A 61 -9.27 27.71 -27.94
CA GLU A 61 -10.45 28.51 -28.28
C GLU A 61 -11.38 27.67 -29.16
N VAL A 62 -12.65 27.58 -28.76
CA VAL A 62 -13.70 26.85 -29.48
C VAL A 62 -14.76 27.83 -29.97
N ASP A 63 -15.34 27.54 -31.13
CA ASP A 63 -16.48 28.29 -31.66
C ASP A 63 -17.82 27.84 -31.02
N GLU A 64 -18.92 28.46 -31.46
CA GLU A 64 -20.28 28.17 -30.97
C GLU A 64 -20.74 26.73 -31.27
N GLU A 65 -20.07 26.03 -32.21
CA GLU A 65 -20.32 24.63 -32.58
C GLU A 65 -19.38 23.65 -31.85
N GLY A 66 -18.47 24.16 -31.02
CA GLY A 66 -17.52 23.38 -30.23
C GLY A 66 -16.30 22.89 -31.03
N VAL A 67 -16.09 23.41 -32.23
CA VAL A 67 -14.95 23.12 -33.10
C VAL A 67 -13.74 23.95 -32.65
N THR A 68 -12.57 23.32 -32.61
CA THR A 68 -11.31 23.97 -32.23
C THR A 68 -10.91 25.00 -33.28
N VAL A 69 -10.85 26.27 -32.89
CA VAL A 69 -10.45 27.39 -33.75
C VAL A 69 -8.94 27.56 -33.73
N ARG A 70 -8.35 27.65 -32.53
CA ARG A 70 -6.90 27.77 -32.33
C ARG A 70 -6.46 27.35 -30.93
N GLU A 71 -5.18 27.01 -30.80
CA GLU A 71 -4.50 26.88 -29.51
C GLU A 71 -3.60 28.10 -29.26
N TYR A 72 -3.53 28.57 -28.01
CA TYR A 72 -2.64 29.65 -27.58
C TYR A 72 -2.01 29.33 -26.22
N ASP A 73 -0.85 29.92 -25.95
CA ASP A 73 -0.18 29.79 -24.65
C ASP A 73 -0.91 30.65 -23.61
N ASP A 74 -1.49 29.99 -22.62
CA ASP A 74 -2.18 30.63 -21.48
C ASP A 74 -1.49 30.30 -20.16
N THR A 75 -0.17 30.08 -20.18
CA THR A 75 0.59 29.74 -18.98
C THR A 75 0.52 30.89 -17.96
N PRO A 76 -0.09 30.70 -16.78
CA PRO A 76 -0.22 31.78 -15.81
C PRO A 76 1.13 32.26 -15.28
N THR A 77 1.19 33.53 -14.86
CA THR A 77 2.41 34.07 -14.25
C THR A 77 2.72 33.33 -12.94
N GLY A 78 3.98 32.88 -12.78
CA GLY A 78 4.40 32.12 -11.60
C GLY A 78 3.93 30.66 -11.57
N PHE A 79 3.29 30.15 -12.64
CA PHE A 79 2.81 28.76 -12.72
C PHE A 79 3.94 27.72 -12.57
N GLY A 80 5.18 28.08 -12.93
CA GLY A 80 6.36 27.23 -12.72
C GLY A 80 6.56 26.79 -11.25
N ARG A 81 6.19 27.62 -10.26
CA ARG A 81 6.26 27.23 -8.84
C ARG A 81 5.22 26.15 -8.51
N ILE A 82 4.01 26.32 -9.02
CA ILE A 82 2.91 25.34 -8.87
C ILE A 82 3.34 24.04 -9.55
N ALA A 83 3.90 24.13 -10.76
CA ALA A 83 4.45 23.01 -11.50
C ALA A 83 5.50 22.22 -10.72
N ALA A 84 6.49 22.89 -10.14
CA ALA A 84 7.52 22.21 -9.34
C ALA A 84 6.92 21.49 -8.12
N THR A 85 6.00 22.12 -7.38
CA THR A 85 5.37 21.51 -6.21
C THR A 85 4.48 20.33 -6.57
N THR A 86 3.67 20.48 -7.61
CA THR A 86 2.76 19.44 -8.11
C THR A 86 3.55 18.27 -8.67
N ALA A 87 4.60 18.53 -9.46
CA ALA A 87 5.48 17.49 -9.99
C ALA A 87 6.11 16.65 -8.88
N LYS A 88 6.61 17.29 -7.82
CA LYS A 88 7.13 16.60 -6.64
C LYS A 88 6.07 15.73 -5.96
N GLN A 89 4.85 16.25 -5.78
CA GLN A 89 3.77 15.49 -5.16
C GLN A 89 3.33 14.29 -6.00
N VAL A 90 3.16 14.48 -7.31
CA VAL A 90 2.79 13.41 -8.25
C VAL A 90 3.86 12.32 -8.27
N LEU A 91 5.14 12.72 -8.31
CA LEU A 91 6.26 11.78 -8.27
C LEU A 91 6.25 10.95 -6.99
N LEU A 92 6.07 11.59 -5.82
CA LEU A 92 5.99 10.89 -4.53
C LEU A 92 4.78 9.95 -4.47
N ASN A 93 3.64 10.34 -5.02
CA ASN A 93 2.45 9.50 -5.07
C ASN A 93 2.67 8.29 -5.98
N ARG A 94 3.23 8.48 -7.18
CA ARG A 94 3.57 7.38 -8.09
C ARG A 94 4.59 6.42 -7.49
N LEU A 95 5.55 6.94 -6.76
CA LEU A 95 6.51 6.10 -6.04
C LEU A 95 5.81 5.20 -5.01
N ARG A 96 4.93 5.78 -4.18
CA ARG A 96 4.16 5.02 -3.18
C ARG A 96 3.23 4.00 -3.81
N GLU A 97 2.60 4.33 -4.94
CA GLU A 97 1.73 3.40 -5.66
C GLU A 97 2.50 2.21 -6.21
N ALA A 98 3.66 2.45 -6.83
CA ALA A 98 4.50 1.37 -7.33
C ALA A 98 5.03 0.46 -6.22
N GLU A 99 5.49 1.04 -5.10
CA GLU A 99 5.88 0.26 -3.90
C GLU A 99 4.69 -0.53 -3.34
N GLY A 100 3.49 0.07 -3.35
CA GLY A 100 2.25 -0.57 -2.93
C GLY A 100 1.85 -1.75 -3.83
N ASP A 101 1.98 -1.63 -5.14
CA ASP A 101 1.64 -2.70 -6.07
C ASP A 101 2.59 -3.90 -5.92
N VAL A 102 3.90 -3.66 -5.73
CA VAL A 102 4.87 -4.73 -5.42
C VAL A 102 4.49 -5.43 -4.10
N THR A 103 4.16 -4.66 -3.07
CA THR A 103 3.76 -5.20 -1.77
C THR A 103 2.47 -6.02 -1.88
N LEU A 104 1.48 -5.55 -2.66
CA LEU A 104 0.24 -6.27 -2.89
C LEU A 104 0.52 -7.66 -3.50
N VAL A 105 1.34 -7.71 -4.54
CA VAL A 105 1.70 -8.97 -5.22
C VAL A 105 2.40 -9.92 -4.27
N GLU A 106 3.34 -9.43 -3.46
CA GLU A 106 4.05 -10.23 -2.46
C GLU A 106 3.11 -10.87 -1.43
N PHE A 107 2.10 -10.14 -0.97
CA PHE A 107 1.19 -10.64 0.08
C PHE A 107 -0.01 -11.42 -0.45
N THR A 108 -0.38 -11.28 -1.74
CA THR A 108 -1.53 -12.00 -2.33
C THR A 108 -1.40 -13.52 -2.18
N GLY A 109 -0.19 -14.06 -2.22
CA GLY A 109 0.08 -15.50 -2.02
C GLY A 109 0.29 -15.93 -0.56
N ARG A 110 0.18 -15.01 0.40
CA ARG A 110 0.53 -15.23 1.82
C ARG A 110 -0.68 -15.24 2.74
N GLU A 111 -1.89 -15.37 2.19
CA GLU A 111 -3.08 -15.57 3.01
C GLU A 111 -2.95 -16.89 3.80
N GLY A 112 -3.17 -16.80 5.11
CA GLY A 112 -2.94 -17.90 6.05
C GLY A 112 -1.54 -17.96 6.66
N ASP A 113 -0.58 -17.15 6.20
CA ASP A 113 0.78 -17.10 6.74
C ASP A 113 0.85 -16.37 8.08
N LEU A 114 1.80 -16.81 8.93
CA LEU A 114 2.16 -16.11 10.16
C LEU A 114 3.11 -14.95 9.86
N VAL A 115 2.69 -13.75 10.24
CA VAL A 115 3.50 -12.53 10.15
C VAL A 115 3.80 -12.02 11.55
N SER A 116 5.00 -11.49 11.75
CA SER A 116 5.37 -10.81 13.00
C SER A 116 5.35 -9.31 12.75
N GLY A 117 4.88 -8.55 13.74
CA GLY A 117 4.80 -7.09 13.61
C GLY A 117 4.73 -6.36 14.93
N VAL A 118 4.71 -5.04 14.85
CA VAL A 118 4.68 -4.11 15.99
C VAL A 118 3.38 -3.33 15.96
N VAL A 119 2.67 -3.26 17.07
CA VAL A 119 1.46 -2.46 17.19
C VAL A 119 1.80 -0.98 17.04
N GLN A 120 1.15 -0.32 16.09
CA GLN A 120 1.31 1.10 15.81
C GLN A 120 0.25 1.94 16.51
N GLN A 121 0.59 3.19 16.79
CA GLN A 121 -0.35 4.13 17.42
C GLN A 121 -1.38 4.58 16.37
N GLY A 122 -2.65 4.20 16.59
CA GLY A 122 -3.76 4.58 15.72
C GLY A 122 -4.60 5.72 16.30
N THR A 123 -5.27 6.47 15.43
CA THR A 123 -6.27 7.48 15.84
C THR A 123 -7.56 6.84 16.36
N ASN A 124 -7.94 5.69 15.79
CA ASN A 124 -9.10 4.92 16.23
C ASN A 124 -8.63 3.78 17.14
N PRO A 125 -8.95 3.79 18.44
CA PRO A 125 -8.49 2.76 19.38
C PRO A 125 -9.09 1.37 19.10
N ARG A 126 -10.21 1.28 18.37
CA ARG A 126 -10.82 -0.02 17.99
C ARG A 126 -10.13 -0.65 16.79
N MET A 127 -9.58 0.15 15.89
CA MET A 127 -8.87 -0.34 14.70
C MET A 127 -7.38 -0.37 15.00
N ILE A 128 -6.88 -1.55 15.40
CA ILE A 128 -5.47 -1.72 15.68
C ILE A 128 -4.70 -1.81 14.37
N ARG A 129 -3.54 -1.15 14.30
CA ARG A 129 -2.62 -1.28 13.19
C ARG A 129 -1.37 -2.00 13.64
N VAL A 130 -0.87 -2.89 12.80
CA VAL A 130 0.31 -3.70 13.06
C VAL A 130 1.27 -3.48 11.90
N ASP A 131 2.41 -2.86 12.19
CA ASP A 131 3.49 -2.75 11.22
C ASP A 131 4.18 -4.10 11.06
N ILE A 132 4.08 -4.66 9.86
CA ILE A 132 4.69 -5.94 9.48
C ILE A 132 5.95 -5.74 8.63
N GLY A 133 6.55 -4.55 8.69
CA GLY A 133 7.83 -4.19 8.07
C GLY A 133 7.69 -3.34 6.81
N LYS A 134 6.93 -3.83 5.81
CA LYS A 134 6.71 -3.11 4.54
C LYS A 134 5.47 -2.23 4.54
N ILE A 135 4.47 -2.60 5.33
CA ILE A 135 3.18 -1.92 5.40
C ILE A 135 2.52 -2.13 6.75
N GLU A 136 1.65 -1.20 7.14
CA GLU A 136 0.75 -1.36 8.27
C GLU A 136 -0.45 -2.24 7.87
N ALA A 137 -0.56 -3.40 8.50
CA ALA A 137 -1.74 -4.25 8.42
C ALA A 137 -2.80 -3.80 9.42
N ASN A 138 -4.08 -4.02 9.09
CA ASN A 138 -5.20 -3.76 9.97
C ASN A 138 -5.54 -5.02 10.76
N LEU A 139 -5.66 -4.87 12.08
CA LEU A 139 -6.20 -5.85 13.00
C LEU A 139 -7.56 -5.34 13.49
N PRO A 140 -8.65 -5.64 12.75
CA PRO A 140 -9.97 -5.12 13.07
C PRO A 140 -10.55 -5.76 14.35
N PRO A 141 -11.55 -5.14 15.00
CA PRO A 141 -12.12 -5.62 16.27
C PRO A 141 -12.56 -7.08 16.27
N GLU A 142 -13.14 -7.56 15.18
CA GLU A 142 -13.59 -8.94 14.99
C GLU A 142 -12.44 -9.97 14.94
N GLU A 143 -11.24 -9.51 14.62
CA GLU A 143 -10.03 -10.34 14.52
C GLU A 143 -9.10 -10.18 15.75
N GLN A 144 -9.51 -9.35 16.72
CA GLN A 144 -8.84 -9.15 18.00
C GLN A 144 -9.29 -10.19 19.03
N VAL A 145 -8.34 -10.65 19.85
CA VAL A 145 -8.63 -11.59 20.94
C VAL A 145 -9.27 -10.84 22.10
N PRO A 146 -10.46 -11.25 22.57
CA PRO A 146 -11.06 -10.65 23.75
C PRO A 146 -10.12 -10.72 24.97
N GLY A 147 -9.92 -9.58 25.64
CA GLY A 147 -9.06 -9.47 26.82
C GLY A 147 -7.57 -9.31 26.54
N GLU A 148 -7.11 -9.45 25.28
CA GLU A 148 -5.72 -9.13 24.91
C GLU A 148 -5.53 -7.61 24.82
N SER A 149 -4.39 -7.11 25.30
CA SER A 149 -4.05 -5.69 25.24
C SER A 149 -3.12 -5.40 24.07
N TYR A 150 -3.53 -4.48 23.21
CA TYR A 150 -2.77 -4.06 22.02
C TYR A 150 -2.16 -2.67 22.23
N VAL A 151 -1.18 -2.58 23.12
CA VAL A 151 -0.48 -1.31 23.40
C VAL A 151 0.51 -1.01 22.28
N HIS A 152 0.63 0.26 21.90
CA HIS A 152 1.66 0.71 20.96
C HIS A 152 3.06 0.21 21.35
N GLY A 153 3.84 -0.24 20.36
CA GLY A 153 5.17 -0.80 20.55
C GLY A 153 5.19 -2.29 20.89
N THR A 154 4.03 -2.90 21.17
CA THR A 154 3.94 -4.33 21.47
C THR A 154 4.26 -5.15 20.23
N ARG A 155 5.17 -6.13 20.36
CA ARG A 155 5.42 -7.12 19.31
C ARG A 155 4.43 -8.26 19.43
N LEU A 156 3.82 -8.63 18.31
CA LEU A 156 2.88 -9.74 18.25
C LEU A 156 3.00 -10.47 16.91
N LYS A 157 2.49 -11.69 16.88
CA LYS A 157 2.39 -12.49 15.66
C LYS A 157 0.93 -12.63 15.25
N CYS A 158 0.60 -12.45 13.98
CA CYS A 158 -0.76 -12.59 13.47
C CYS A 158 -0.78 -13.50 12.27
N ILE A 159 -1.97 -13.97 11.91
CA ILE A 159 -2.22 -14.62 10.62
C ILE A 159 -2.74 -13.59 9.64
N VAL A 160 -2.24 -13.58 8.40
CA VAL A 160 -2.84 -12.81 7.32
C VAL A 160 -4.16 -13.47 6.92
N THR A 161 -5.29 -12.74 7.01
CA THR A 161 -6.61 -13.29 6.66
C THR A 161 -7.16 -12.78 5.34
N ALA A 162 -6.73 -11.60 4.90
CA ALA A 162 -7.13 -11.07 3.59
C ALA A 162 -6.11 -10.06 3.07
N VAL A 163 -5.91 -10.07 1.75
CA VAL A 163 -5.10 -9.08 1.03
C VAL A 163 -5.92 -8.48 -0.10
N LYS A 164 -6.12 -7.16 -0.06
CA LYS A 164 -6.99 -6.44 -1.02
C LYS A 164 -6.33 -5.15 -1.50
N LYS A 165 -6.65 -4.71 -2.72
CA LYS A 165 -6.29 -3.37 -3.18
C LYS A 165 -7.34 -2.37 -2.70
N GLY A 166 -6.99 -1.51 -1.76
CA GLY A 166 -7.85 -0.43 -1.27
C GLY A 166 -7.63 0.88 -2.06
N PHE A 167 -8.41 1.90 -1.72
CA PHE A 167 -8.31 3.23 -2.36
C PHE A 167 -6.97 3.93 -2.16
N LYS A 168 -6.25 3.62 -1.07
CA LYS A 168 -4.97 4.24 -0.70
C LYS A 168 -3.78 3.29 -0.86
N GLY A 169 -3.93 2.23 -1.65
CA GLY A 169 -2.93 1.19 -1.84
C GLY A 169 -3.35 -0.16 -1.25
N PRO A 170 -2.41 -1.12 -1.15
CA PRO A 170 -2.68 -2.44 -0.56
C PRO A 170 -3.22 -2.32 0.87
N GLN A 171 -4.21 -3.14 1.18
CA GLN A 171 -4.80 -3.28 2.49
C GLN A 171 -4.67 -4.74 2.90
N ILE A 172 -3.89 -4.96 3.95
CA ILE A 172 -3.69 -6.29 4.55
C ILE A 172 -4.49 -6.34 5.84
N THR A 173 -5.31 -7.38 5.98
CA THR A 173 -6.00 -7.69 7.22
C THR A 173 -5.30 -8.86 7.90
N VAL A 174 -5.04 -8.69 9.18
CA VAL A 174 -4.42 -9.70 10.02
C VAL A 174 -5.32 -10.08 11.19
N SER A 175 -5.09 -11.27 11.74
CA SER A 175 -5.89 -11.83 12.81
C SER A 175 -5.08 -12.43 13.95
N ARG A 176 -5.57 -12.20 15.16
CA ARG A 176 -5.13 -12.86 16.39
C ARG A 176 -6.07 -13.99 16.81
N THR A 177 -7.31 -14.00 16.33
CA THR A 177 -8.34 -15.01 16.68
C THR A 177 -8.26 -16.26 15.80
N HIS A 178 -7.71 -16.16 14.58
CA HIS A 178 -7.71 -17.23 13.59
C HIS A 178 -7.07 -18.55 14.10
N PRO A 179 -7.69 -19.74 13.93
CA PRO A 179 -7.16 -21.00 14.44
C PRO A 179 -5.74 -21.34 13.96
N ASN A 180 -5.41 -21.02 12.70
CA ASN A 180 -4.07 -21.26 12.14
C ASN A 180 -2.95 -20.55 12.91
N LEU A 181 -3.25 -19.49 13.67
CA LEU A 181 -2.23 -18.82 14.48
C LEU A 181 -1.61 -19.81 15.47
N VAL A 182 -2.44 -20.57 16.17
CA VAL A 182 -1.96 -21.55 17.15
C VAL A 182 -1.20 -22.67 16.45
N LYS A 183 -1.70 -23.14 15.29
CA LYS A 183 -1.01 -24.15 14.48
C LYS A 183 0.42 -23.70 14.11
N GLN A 184 0.57 -22.48 13.61
CA GLN A 184 1.88 -21.94 13.22
C GLN A 184 2.79 -21.64 14.43
N LEU A 185 2.22 -21.18 15.55
CA LEU A 185 2.98 -20.97 16.78
C LEU A 185 3.52 -22.29 17.34
N PHE A 186 2.74 -23.37 17.31
CA PHE A 186 3.21 -24.70 17.72
C PHE A 186 4.31 -25.23 16.81
N ALA A 187 4.21 -25.01 15.49
CA ALA A 187 5.25 -25.39 14.55
C ALA A 187 6.57 -24.63 14.78
N LEU A 188 6.53 -23.41 15.33
CA LEU A 188 7.75 -22.67 15.66
C LEU A 188 8.41 -23.15 16.96
N GLU A 189 7.63 -23.65 17.91
CA GLU A 189 8.13 -24.08 19.22
C GLU A 189 8.53 -25.56 19.23
N GLY A 190 7.80 -26.42 18.49
CA GLY A 190 8.00 -27.86 18.45
C GLY A 190 8.74 -28.32 17.19
N PRO A 191 10.00 -28.78 17.28
CA PRO A 191 10.75 -29.27 16.12
C PRO A 191 10.05 -30.45 15.43
N GLU A 192 9.38 -31.32 16.18
CA GLU A 192 8.63 -32.46 15.68
C GLU A 192 7.39 -32.07 14.87
N ILE A 193 6.82 -30.89 15.14
CA ILE A 193 5.70 -30.35 14.36
C ILE A 193 6.22 -29.67 13.09
N ALA A 194 7.39 -29.03 13.16
CA ALA A 194 8.04 -28.41 12.01
C ALA A 194 8.52 -29.43 10.97
N ASP A 195 9.09 -30.56 11.41
CA ASP A 195 9.63 -31.59 10.53
C ASP A 195 8.57 -32.62 10.06
N GLY A 196 7.36 -32.56 10.61
CA GLY A 196 6.23 -33.43 10.24
C GLY A 196 6.20 -34.78 10.96
N THR A 197 7.09 -35.01 11.93
CA THR A 197 7.04 -36.16 12.84
C THR A 197 5.73 -36.19 13.62
N VAL A 198 5.20 -35.02 13.98
CA VAL A 198 3.89 -34.84 14.63
C VAL A 198 3.01 -33.95 13.77
N THR A 199 1.85 -34.46 13.35
CA THR A 199 0.87 -33.72 12.56
C THR A 199 -0.28 -33.21 13.42
N ILE A 200 -0.69 -31.96 13.19
CA ILE A 200 -1.90 -31.39 13.79
C ILE A 200 -3.10 -31.73 12.88
N ASN A 201 -3.91 -32.69 13.31
CA ASN A 201 -5.05 -33.20 12.53
C ASN A 201 -6.29 -32.32 12.66
N ALA A 202 -6.52 -31.74 13.84
CA ALA A 202 -7.67 -30.88 14.08
C ALA A 202 -7.36 -29.81 15.13
N ILE A 203 -8.02 -28.66 14.99
CA ILE A 203 -7.94 -27.55 15.94
C ILE A 203 -9.33 -26.95 16.17
N ALA A 204 -9.68 -26.74 17.44
CA ALA A 204 -10.88 -26.03 17.85
C ALA A 204 -10.47 -24.90 18.80
N ARG A 205 -10.74 -23.65 18.43
CA ARG A 205 -10.24 -22.47 19.13
C ARG A 205 -11.38 -21.54 19.53
N GLU A 206 -11.47 -21.27 20.83
CA GLU A 206 -12.22 -20.17 21.42
C GLU A 206 -11.19 -19.10 21.82
N ALA A 207 -10.98 -18.11 20.94
CA ALA A 207 -9.96 -17.09 21.14
C ALA A 207 -10.16 -16.33 22.46
N GLY A 208 -9.09 -16.17 23.25
CA GLY A 208 -9.14 -15.54 24.58
C GLY A 208 -9.57 -16.47 25.71
N HIS A 209 -9.99 -17.70 25.40
CA HIS A 209 -10.50 -18.66 26.39
C HIS A 209 -9.74 -19.99 26.36
N ARG A 210 -9.95 -20.82 25.33
CA ARG A 210 -9.37 -22.17 25.26
C ARG A 210 -9.14 -22.61 23.82
N THR A 211 -8.04 -23.32 23.59
CA THR A 211 -7.79 -24.03 22.33
C THR A 211 -7.61 -25.52 22.60
N LYS A 212 -8.30 -26.36 21.83
CA LYS A 212 -8.09 -27.81 21.81
C LYS A 212 -7.43 -28.20 20.49
N ILE A 213 -6.46 -29.08 20.57
CA ILE A 213 -5.65 -29.52 19.42
C ILE A 213 -5.58 -31.04 19.46
N ALA A 214 -5.80 -31.67 18.30
CA ALA A 214 -5.59 -33.09 18.10
C ALA A 214 -4.30 -33.28 17.29
N VAL A 215 -3.35 -34.01 17.86
CA VAL A 215 -2.04 -34.30 17.28
C VAL A 215 -1.83 -35.80 17.12
N GLN A 216 -1.09 -36.20 16.09
CA GLN A 216 -0.75 -37.58 15.81
C GLN A 216 0.72 -37.69 15.42
N SER A 217 1.41 -38.70 15.94
CA SER A 217 2.78 -39.01 15.52
C SER A 217 2.74 -39.84 14.24
N THR A 218 3.59 -39.51 13.28
CA THR A 218 3.85 -40.29 12.06
C THR A 218 4.96 -41.33 12.29
N VAL A 219 5.74 -41.17 13.37
CA VAL A 219 6.88 -42.03 13.71
C VAL A 219 6.58 -42.90 14.93
N PRO A 220 6.71 -44.24 14.83
CA PRO A 220 6.58 -45.14 15.97
C PRO A 220 7.59 -44.81 17.07
N GLY A 221 7.13 -44.79 18.33
CA GLY A 221 7.97 -44.50 19.49
C GLY A 221 8.07 -43.01 19.85
N VAL A 222 7.58 -42.10 19.01
CA VAL A 222 7.45 -40.67 19.33
C VAL A 222 6.07 -40.40 19.92
N ASN A 223 6.02 -39.80 21.11
CA ASN A 223 4.77 -39.40 21.75
C ASN A 223 4.37 -38.00 21.28
N ALA A 224 3.28 -37.92 20.49
CA ALA A 224 2.81 -36.65 19.91
C ALA A 224 2.37 -35.59 20.93
N LYS A 225 2.02 -35.98 22.16
CA LYS A 225 1.62 -35.06 23.23
C LYS A 225 2.82 -34.67 24.12
N GLY A 226 3.83 -35.54 24.17
CA GLY A 226 4.95 -35.48 25.11
C GLY A 226 5.91 -34.35 24.82
#